data_AF-A0A1X1UG03-F1
#
_entry.id   AF-A0A1X1UG03-F1
#
_cell.length_a   1.000
_cell.length_b   1.000
_cell.length_c   1.000
_cell.angle_alpha   90.00
_cell.angle_beta   90.00
_cell.angle_gamma   90.00
#
_symmetry.space_group_name_H-M   'P 1'
#
loop_
_entity.id
_entity.type
_entity.pdbx_description
1 polymer ?
#
loop_
_entity_poly.entity_id
_entity_poly.type
_entity_poly.pdbx_seq_one_letter_code
_entity_poly.pdbx_strand_id
1 'polypeptide(L)'
;MPDIGAAVRALWDNVRWGGTLAITTWGPRFLEPANTAFWASIREVRPDLYKGFNPWDRICDPVSLREVLREGGVGQAEVIAESGAHAITSPEAWWAAILGSGYRGTIEQLSPQDRDRVHTANLDYIRHSGITSAETNVVYAFAAKAEA
;
A
#
# COMPACT_ATOMS: atom_id res chain seq x y z
N MET A 1 -6.10 9.92 -12.11
CA MET A 1 -6.09 8.80 -11.15
C MET A 1 -6.90 7.64 -11.71
N PRO A 2 -6.54 6.39 -11.46
CA PRO A 2 -7.29 5.23 -11.95
C PRO A 2 -8.72 5.18 -11.38
N ASP A 3 -9.65 4.69 -12.19
CA ASP A 3 -11.06 4.49 -11.81
C ASP A 3 -11.21 3.13 -11.11
N ILE A 4 -11.17 3.14 -9.78
CA ILE A 4 -11.22 1.93 -8.96
C ILE A 4 -12.63 1.31 -9.00
N GLY A 5 -13.69 2.13 -9.10
CA GLY A 5 -15.07 1.63 -9.20
C GLY A 5 -15.31 0.85 -10.49
N ALA A 6 -14.79 1.35 -11.62
CA ALA A 6 -14.82 0.62 -12.89
C ALA A 6 -14.03 -0.69 -12.83
N ALA A 7 -12.88 -0.71 -12.16
CA ALA A 7 -12.09 -1.93 -11.94
C ALA A 7 -12.85 -2.95 -11.08
N VAL A 8 -13.49 -2.52 -9.99
CA VAL A 8 -14.35 -3.39 -9.18
C VAL A 8 -15.50 -3.96 -10.00
N ARG A 9 -16.18 -3.12 -10.81
CA ARG A 9 -17.27 -3.58 -11.67
C ARG A 9 -16.80 -4.68 -12.62
N ALA A 10 -15.67 -4.45 -13.29
CA ALA A 10 -15.09 -5.45 -14.18
C ALA A 10 -14.77 -6.76 -13.45
N LEU A 11 -14.22 -6.70 -12.23
CA LEU A 11 -14.00 -7.90 -11.40
C LEU A 11 -15.33 -8.59 -11.06
N TRP A 12 -16.34 -7.84 -10.63
CA TRP A 12 -17.63 -8.37 -10.19
C TRP A 12 -18.43 -9.02 -11.33
N ASP A 13 -18.37 -8.45 -12.52
CA ASP A 13 -19.03 -9.00 -13.71
C ASP A 13 -18.46 -10.38 -14.08
N ASN A 14 -17.17 -10.61 -13.81
CA ASN A 14 -16.50 -11.89 -14.04
C ASN A 14 -16.75 -12.93 -12.95
N VAL A 15 -17.34 -12.56 -11.81
CA VAL A 15 -17.77 -13.53 -10.79
C VAL A 15 -19.04 -14.23 -11.28
N ARG A 16 -19.03 -15.56 -11.31
CA ARG A 16 -20.23 -16.38 -11.58
C ARG A 16 -21.27 -16.19 -10.48
N TRP A 17 -22.55 -16.41 -10.79
CA TRP A 17 -23.60 -16.53 -9.77
C TRP A 17 -23.25 -17.63 -8.75
N GLY A 18 -23.52 -17.40 -7.46
CA GLY A 18 -23.05 -18.22 -6.35
C GLY A 18 -21.54 -18.16 -6.06
N GLY A 19 -20.79 -17.33 -6.80
CA GLY A 19 -19.35 -17.13 -6.60
C GLY A 19 -19.01 -16.07 -5.56
N THR A 20 -17.73 -15.91 -5.25
CA THR A 20 -17.22 -14.94 -4.27
C THR A 20 -16.15 -14.05 -4.88
N LEU A 21 -16.27 -12.73 -4.66
CA LEU A 21 -15.20 -11.77 -4.85
C LEU A 21 -14.45 -11.59 -3.52
N ALA A 22 -13.14 -11.80 -3.53
CA ALA A 22 -12.25 -11.49 -2.42
C ALA A 22 -11.24 -10.43 -2.86
N ILE A 23 -11.15 -9.33 -2.11
CA ILE A 23 -10.20 -8.24 -2.36
C ILE A 23 -9.35 -8.04 -1.12
N THR A 24 -8.06 -7.80 -1.30
CA THR A 24 -7.15 -7.37 -0.22
C THR A 24 -6.39 -6.14 -0.68
N THR A 25 -6.17 -5.21 0.23
CA THR A 25 -5.42 -3.96 0.02
C THR A 25 -4.69 -3.57 1.30
N TRP A 26 -3.75 -2.63 1.19
CA TRP A 26 -3.08 -2.05 2.34
C TRP A 26 -4.05 -1.24 3.19
N GLY A 27 -3.92 -1.40 4.49
CA GLY A 27 -4.57 -0.58 5.51
C GLY A 27 -3.83 0.74 5.74
N PRO A 28 -4.26 1.52 6.74
CA PRO A 28 -3.64 2.81 7.03
C PRO A 28 -2.19 2.62 7.49
N ARG A 29 -1.39 3.68 7.39
CA ARG A 29 -0.02 3.74 7.92
C ARG A 29 0.90 2.64 7.36
N PHE A 30 0.72 2.28 6.10
CA PHE A 30 1.56 1.30 5.43
C PHE A 30 3.06 1.66 5.55
N LEU A 31 3.82 0.71 6.10
CA LEU A 31 5.25 0.75 6.42
C LEU A 31 5.67 1.85 7.40
N GLU A 32 4.76 2.47 8.14
CA GLU A 32 5.13 3.43 9.17
C GLU A 32 5.80 2.74 10.37
N PRO A 33 6.72 3.43 11.09
CA PRO A 33 7.18 4.81 10.86
C PRO A 33 8.29 4.95 9.81
N ALA A 34 8.83 3.84 9.27
CA ALA A 34 9.95 3.86 8.34
C ALA A 34 9.61 4.51 6.99
N ASN A 35 8.35 4.40 6.58
CA ASN A 35 7.80 5.03 5.38
C ASN A 35 7.96 6.56 5.37
N THR A 36 7.69 7.22 6.50
CA THR A 36 7.88 8.67 6.63
C THR A 36 9.32 9.08 6.35
N ALA A 37 10.30 8.35 6.92
CA ALA A 37 11.72 8.62 6.70
C ALA A 37 12.15 8.37 5.24
N PHE A 38 11.63 7.31 4.62
CA PHE A 38 11.86 7.04 3.20
C PHE A 38 11.40 8.22 2.33
N TRP A 39 10.16 8.66 2.46
CA TRP A 39 9.64 9.74 1.61
C TRP A 39 10.28 11.10 1.93
N ALA A 40 10.71 11.35 3.17
CA ALA A 40 11.52 12.52 3.50
C ALA A 40 12.85 12.52 2.72
N SER A 41 13.56 11.39 2.68
CA SER A 41 14.81 11.28 1.91
C SER A 41 14.61 11.46 0.40
N ILE A 42 13.49 10.99 -0.16
CA ILE A 42 13.14 11.25 -1.57
C ILE A 42 12.93 12.75 -1.79
N ARG A 43 12.19 13.41 -0.90
CA ARG A 43 11.90 14.85 -1.01
C ARG A 43 13.17 15.69 -1.00
N GLU A 44 14.22 15.29 -0.28
CA GLU A 44 15.49 16.01 -0.23
C GLU A 44 16.28 15.98 -1.56
N VAL A 45 16.20 14.88 -2.30
CA VAL A 45 16.99 14.71 -3.54
C VAL A 45 16.17 14.96 -4.82
N ARG A 46 14.89 14.57 -4.81
CA ARG A 46 13.95 14.65 -5.94
C ARG A 46 12.55 15.02 -5.44
N PRO A 47 12.32 16.29 -5.06
CA PRO A 47 11.03 16.76 -4.54
C PRO A 47 9.84 16.46 -5.48
N ASP A 48 10.09 16.43 -6.79
CA ASP A 48 9.09 16.13 -7.82
C ASP A 48 8.57 14.68 -7.78
N LEU A 49 9.36 13.76 -7.21
CA LEU A 49 8.99 12.34 -7.06
C LEU A 49 8.34 12.03 -5.70
N TYR A 50 8.28 13.00 -4.79
CA TYR A 50 7.64 12.82 -3.49
C TYR A 50 6.14 12.56 -3.66
N LYS A 51 5.68 11.42 -3.13
CA LYS A 51 4.26 11.07 -3.09
C LYS A 51 3.71 11.35 -1.70
N GLY A 52 3.03 12.50 -1.56
CA GLY A 52 2.28 12.83 -0.34
C GLY A 52 0.92 12.11 -0.25
N PHE A 53 0.52 11.45 -1.33
CA PHE A 53 -0.72 10.70 -1.45
C PHE A 53 -0.47 9.49 -2.36
N ASN A 54 -0.96 8.33 -1.94
CA ASN A 54 -0.93 7.11 -2.72
C ASN A 54 -2.32 6.78 -3.29
N PRO A 55 -2.41 6.22 -4.51
CA PRO A 55 -3.69 5.82 -5.09
C PRO A 55 -4.54 4.89 -4.20
N TRP A 56 -3.90 4.05 -3.39
CA TRP A 56 -4.55 3.12 -2.47
C TRP A 56 -5.07 3.77 -1.18
N ASP A 57 -4.76 5.04 -0.91
CA ASP A 57 -5.33 5.77 0.24
C ASP A 57 -6.87 5.87 0.14
N ARG A 58 -7.44 5.71 -1.06
CA ARG A 58 -8.90 5.64 -1.28
C ARG A 58 -9.55 4.33 -0.86
N ILE A 59 -8.77 3.31 -0.52
CA ILE A 59 -9.25 1.98 -0.17
C ILE A 59 -8.56 1.43 1.07
N CYS A 60 -7.89 2.29 1.85
CA CYS A 60 -7.06 1.85 2.97
C CYS A 60 -7.82 1.71 4.30
N ASP A 61 -9.12 1.99 4.32
CA ASP A 61 -9.97 1.77 5.48
C ASP A 61 -11.29 1.09 5.07
N PRO A 62 -11.99 0.43 6.01
CA PRO A 62 -13.22 -0.31 5.70
C PRO A 62 -14.35 0.54 5.13
N VAL A 63 -14.44 1.83 5.48
CA VAL A 63 -15.49 2.72 4.97
C VAL A 63 -15.22 3.02 3.51
N SER A 64 -14.02 3.52 3.20
CA SER A 64 -13.65 3.89 1.84
C SER A 64 -13.66 2.70 0.88
N LEU A 65 -13.17 1.53 1.32
CA LEU A 65 -13.24 0.31 0.50
C LEU A 65 -14.68 -0.12 0.22
N ARG A 66 -15.58 -0.05 1.22
CA ARG A 66 -17.01 -0.39 1.03
C ARG A 66 -17.69 0.55 0.02
N GLU A 67 -17.35 1.84 0.04
CA GLU A 67 -17.89 2.81 -0.90
C GLU A 67 -17.50 2.49 -2.34
N VAL A 68 -16.21 2.22 -2.57
CA VAL A 68 -15.69 1.84 -3.90
C VAL A 68 -16.30 0.52 -4.38
N LEU A 69 -16.49 -0.45 -3.47
CA LEU A 69 -17.17 -1.70 -3.78
C LEU A 69 -18.61 -1.48 -4.26
N ARG A 70 -19.34 -0.60 -3.55
CA ARG A 70 -20.71 -0.22 -3.90
C ARG A 70 -20.80 0.49 -5.25
N GLU A 71 -19.86 1.40 -5.55
CA GLU A 71 -19.75 2.06 -6.87
C GLU A 71 -19.55 1.06 -8.01
N GLY A 72 -18.82 -0.02 -7.73
CA GLY A 72 -18.60 -1.15 -8.63
C GLY A 72 -19.78 -2.12 -8.77
N GLY A 73 -20.89 -1.91 -8.04
CA GLY A 73 -22.06 -2.78 -8.08
C GLY A 73 -22.05 -3.93 -7.08
N VAL A 74 -21.09 -3.95 -6.16
CA VAL A 74 -21.03 -4.94 -5.07
C VAL A 74 -21.85 -4.43 -3.89
N GLY A 75 -23.10 -4.90 -3.79
CA GLY A 75 -24.08 -4.34 -2.85
C GLY A 75 -23.89 -4.73 -1.37
N GLN A 76 -23.45 -5.96 -1.10
CA GLN A 76 -23.25 -6.48 0.25
C GLN A 76 -21.85 -7.09 0.34
N ALA A 77 -20.92 -6.34 0.93
CA ALA A 77 -19.56 -6.79 1.18
C ALA A 77 -19.27 -6.76 2.69
N GLU A 78 -18.75 -7.87 3.21
CA GLU A 78 -18.06 -7.89 4.49
C GLU A 78 -16.69 -7.25 4.28
N VAL A 79 -16.32 -6.30 5.14
CA VAL A 79 -15.03 -5.58 5.04
C VAL A 79 -14.39 -5.54 6.41
N ILE A 80 -13.17 -6.05 6.50
CA ILE A 80 -12.46 -6.27 7.76
C ILE A 80 -11.11 -5.57 7.66
N ALA A 81 -10.77 -4.80 8.70
CA ALA A 81 -9.43 -4.26 8.90
C ALA A 81 -8.65 -5.16 9.86
N GLU A 82 -7.41 -5.45 9.51
CA GLU A 82 -6.51 -6.25 10.32
C GLU A 82 -5.20 -5.49 10.51
N SER A 83 -4.82 -5.33 11.78
CA SER A 83 -3.53 -4.73 12.12
C SER A 83 -2.42 -5.75 11.93
N GLY A 84 -1.33 -5.31 11.32
CA GLY A 84 -0.17 -6.16 11.02
C GLY A 84 1.12 -5.39 11.19
N ALA A 85 2.21 -6.11 11.44
CA ALA A 85 3.54 -5.55 11.48
C ALA A 85 4.53 -6.52 10.86
N HIS A 86 5.47 -5.98 10.09
CA HIS A 86 6.61 -6.72 9.55
C HIS A 86 7.86 -6.34 10.33
N ALA A 87 8.62 -7.35 10.76
CA ALA A 87 9.87 -7.12 11.49
C ALA A 87 10.93 -6.48 10.58
N ILE A 88 11.62 -5.46 11.08
CA ILE A 88 12.82 -4.90 10.48
C ILE A 88 14.01 -5.51 11.22
N THR A 89 14.54 -6.60 10.68
CA THR A 89 15.64 -7.36 11.31
C THR A 89 17.01 -6.73 11.07
N SER A 90 17.13 -5.89 10.04
CA SER A 90 18.32 -5.07 9.78
C SER A 90 17.98 -3.86 8.89
N PRO A 91 18.85 -2.86 8.81
CA PRO A 91 18.74 -1.77 7.84
C PRO A 91 18.59 -2.25 6.39
N GLU A 92 19.27 -3.32 6.03
CA GLU A 92 19.22 -3.93 4.70
C GLU A 92 17.89 -4.68 4.47
N ALA A 93 17.31 -5.29 5.50
CA ALA A 93 15.98 -5.88 5.43
C ALA A 93 14.91 -4.81 5.14
N TRP A 94 15.03 -3.63 5.75
CA TRP A 94 14.17 -2.49 5.43
C TRP A 94 14.33 -2.06 3.96
N TRP A 95 15.56 -1.92 3.48
CA TRP A 95 15.80 -1.57 2.09
C TRP A 95 15.26 -2.62 1.11
N ALA A 96 15.41 -3.90 1.42
CA ALA A 96 14.82 -4.98 0.66
C ALA A 96 13.28 -4.89 0.62
N ALA A 97 12.64 -4.51 1.73
CA ALA A 97 11.20 -4.28 1.77
C ALA A 97 10.77 -3.09 0.88
N ILE A 98 11.51 -1.98 0.90
CA ILE A 98 11.28 -0.85 -0.02
C ILE A 98 11.36 -1.32 -1.48
N LEU A 99 12.45 -2.02 -1.83
CA LEU A 99 12.63 -2.54 -3.18
C LEU A 99 11.59 -3.61 -3.53
N GLY A 100 11.07 -4.37 -2.58
CA GLY A 100 9.99 -5.35 -2.80
C GLY A 100 8.61 -4.72 -3.01
N SER A 101 8.46 -3.43 -2.72
CA SER A 101 7.19 -2.70 -2.79
C SER A 101 7.02 -1.90 -4.09
N GLY A 102 5.88 -1.23 -4.22
CA GLY A 102 5.63 -0.26 -5.29
C GLY A 102 6.57 0.97 -5.26
N TYR A 103 7.37 1.15 -4.20
CA TYR A 103 8.34 2.24 -4.10
C TYR A 103 9.57 2.05 -5.00
N ARG A 104 9.84 0.81 -5.46
CA ARG A 104 10.90 0.54 -6.44
C ARG A 104 10.81 1.45 -7.66
N GLY A 105 9.60 1.68 -8.18
CA GLY A 105 9.42 2.55 -9.35
C GLY A 105 9.83 4.01 -9.10
N THR A 106 9.79 4.50 -7.86
CA THR A 106 10.35 5.81 -7.51
C THR A 106 11.88 5.76 -7.46
N ILE A 107 12.45 4.70 -6.87
CA ILE A 107 13.92 4.52 -6.80
C ILE A 107 14.56 4.40 -8.18
N GLU A 108 13.90 3.72 -9.12
CA GLU A 108 14.40 3.53 -10.50
C GLU A 108 14.45 4.83 -11.32
N GLN A 109 13.76 5.89 -10.87
CA GLN A 109 13.79 7.21 -11.50
C GLN A 109 14.89 8.13 -10.94
N LEU A 110 15.62 7.69 -9.92
CA LEU A 110 16.72 8.44 -9.32
C LEU A 110 18.00 8.28 -10.15
N SER A 111 18.85 9.31 -10.13
CA SER A 111 20.23 9.15 -10.58
C SER A 111 20.98 8.16 -9.67
N PRO A 112 22.09 7.54 -10.12
CA PRO A 112 22.89 6.68 -9.25
C PRO A 112 23.32 7.37 -7.95
N GLN A 113 23.72 8.65 -8.03
CA GLN A 113 24.12 9.45 -6.88
C GLN A 113 22.96 9.68 -5.90
N ASP A 114 21.78 10.04 -6.39
CA ASP A 114 20.62 10.29 -5.53
C ASP A 114 20.10 8.99 -4.90
N ARG A 115 20.15 7.88 -5.64
CA ARG A 115 19.83 6.55 -5.12
C ARG A 115 20.74 6.18 -3.96
N ASP A 116 22.05 6.41 -4.07
CA ASP A 116 23.01 6.13 -3.00
C ASP A 116 22.77 7.00 -1.76
N ARG A 117 22.40 8.28 -1.96
CA ARG A 117 22.02 9.19 -0.86
C ARG A 117 20.77 8.71 -0.14
N VAL A 118 19.71 8.37 -0.88
CA VAL A 118 18.44 7.84 -0.33
C VAL A 118 18.67 6.52 0.40
N HIS A 119 19.46 5.61 -0.20
CA HIS A 119 19.83 4.34 0.43
C HIS A 119 20.54 4.56 1.77
N THR A 120 21.58 5.40 1.78
CA THR A 120 22.36 5.71 2.98
C THR A 120 21.47 6.32 4.07
N ALA A 121 20.65 7.31 3.72
CA ALA A 121 19.73 7.95 4.67
C ALA A 121 18.72 6.97 5.30
N ASN A 122 18.19 6.02 4.52
CA ASN A 122 17.28 5.00 5.04
C ASN A 122 17.98 4.03 5.98
N LEU A 123 19.16 3.55 5.60
CA LEU A 123 19.93 2.63 6.44
C LEU A 123 20.32 3.29 7.76
N ASP A 124 20.79 4.54 7.71
CA ASP A 124 21.16 5.31 8.90
C ASP A 124 19.94 5.60 9.78
N TYR A 125 18.78 5.91 9.18
CA TYR A 125 17.55 6.08 9.96
C TYR A 125 17.19 4.81 10.73
N ILE A 126 17.24 3.62 10.12
CA ILE A 126 16.94 2.36 10.82
C ILE A 126 17.95 2.10 11.95
N ARG A 127 19.24 2.37 11.72
CA ARG A 127 20.29 2.17 12.74
C ARG A 127 20.07 3.04 13.99
N HIS A 128 19.63 4.27 13.81
CA HIS A 128 19.57 5.26 14.89
C HIS A 128 18.17 5.41 15.52
N SER A 129 17.09 5.06 14.80
CA SER A 129 15.72 5.26 15.29
C SER A 129 15.26 4.23 16.32
N GLY A 130 15.92 3.07 16.40
CA GLY A 130 15.55 1.97 17.30
C GLY A 130 14.25 1.24 16.90
N ILE A 131 13.71 1.52 15.71
CA ILE A 131 12.50 0.82 15.24
C ILE A 131 12.84 -0.62 14.86
N THR A 132 11.97 -1.54 15.26
CA THR A 132 12.16 -2.98 15.03
C THR A 132 11.08 -3.58 14.14
N SER A 133 10.08 -2.79 13.75
CA SER A 133 9.02 -3.20 12.86
C SER A 133 8.43 -2.02 12.11
N ALA A 134 7.75 -2.33 11.00
CA ALA A 134 6.94 -1.40 10.23
C ALA A 134 5.52 -1.95 10.09
N GLU A 135 4.53 -1.07 10.11
CA GLU A 135 3.13 -1.46 10.02
C GLU A 135 2.79 -2.03 8.64
N THR A 136 2.13 -3.17 8.62
CA THR A 136 1.60 -3.82 7.40
C THR A 136 0.13 -4.13 7.61
N ASN A 137 -0.61 -3.13 8.08
CA ASN A 137 -2.05 -3.19 8.22
C ASN A 137 -2.67 -3.54 6.87
N VAL A 138 -3.75 -4.31 6.87
CA VAL A 138 -4.49 -4.70 5.66
C VAL A 138 -5.97 -4.46 5.85
N VAL A 139 -6.67 -4.26 4.73
CA VAL A 139 -8.13 -4.31 4.67
C VAL A 139 -8.49 -5.34 3.61
N TYR A 140 -9.37 -6.27 3.96
CA TYR A 140 -9.90 -7.24 3.02
C TYR A 140 -11.41 -7.22 3.01
N ALA A 141 -11.97 -7.61 1.86
CA ALA A 141 -13.39 -7.64 1.62
C ALA A 141 -13.83 -8.92 0.94
N PHE A 142 -14.99 -9.42 1.33
CA PHE A 142 -15.65 -10.58 0.73
C PHE A 142 -17.07 -10.20 0.31
N ALA A 143 -17.47 -10.62 -0.89
CA ALA A 143 -18.85 -10.48 -1.35
C ALA A 143 -19.28 -11.70 -2.17
N ALA A 144 -20.44 -12.25 -1.82
CA ALA A 144 -21.06 -13.35 -2.56
C ALA A 144 -21.99 -12.79 -3.63
N LYS A 145 -21.86 -13.28 -4.86
CA LYS A 145 -22.82 -12.97 -5.93
C LYS A 145 -24.01 -13.90 -5.75
N ALA A 146 -25.22 -13.34 -5.77
CA ALA A 146 -26.45 -14.10 -5.56
C ALA A 146 -26.58 -15.29 -6.53
N GLU A 147 -27.55 -16.15 -6.34
CA GLU A 147 -27.93 -17.11 -7.39
C GLU A 147 -28.86 -16.39 -8.40
N ALA A 148 -28.92 -16.92 -9.62
CA ALA A 148 -29.73 -16.37 -10.71
C ALA A 148 -31.21 -16.78 -10.60
#